data_AF-A0A9X9M0J3-F1
#
_entry.id   AF-A0A9X9M0J3-F1
#
_cell.length_a   1.000
_cell.length_b   1.000
_cell.length_c   1.000
_cell.angle_alpha   90.00
_cell.angle_beta   90.00
_cell.angle_gamma   90.00
#
_symmetry.space_group_name_H-M   'P 1'
#
loop_
_entity.id
_entity.type
_entity.pdbx_description
1 polymer ?
#
loop_
_entity_poly.entity_id
_entity_poly.type
_entity_poly.pdbx_seq_one_letter_code
_entity_poly.pdbx_strand_id
1 'polypeptide(L)' 'MWNDDFWQNPWDQGGLAVISLFITMTLFLIVFAIVFGLLPPLGKVSQCEVMESTTPERTNACHGHSSEN' A
#
# COMPACT_ATOMS: atom_id res chain seq x y z
N MET A 1 -8.65 -27.19 -37.80
CA MET A 1 -7.48 -27.27 -36.92
C MET A 1 -6.56 -26.14 -37.31
N TRP A 2 -6.65 -25.01 -36.63
CA TRP A 2 -5.77 -23.85 -36.80
C TRP A 2 -5.04 -23.79 -35.47
N ASN A 3 -3.70 -23.80 -35.47
CA ASN A 3 -2.79 -23.67 -34.31
C ASN A 3 -2.15 -24.96 -33.74
N ASP A 4 -2.61 -26.17 -34.03
CA ASP A 4 -1.98 -27.39 -33.45
C ASP A 4 -0.48 -27.51 -33.82
N ASP A 5 -0.09 -27.15 -35.05
CA ASP A 5 1.31 -27.13 -35.49
C ASP A 5 2.16 -26.05 -34.80
N PHE A 6 1.55 -24.95 -34.38
CA PHE A 6 2.23 -23.83 -33.71
C PHE A 6 2.52 -24.19 -32.24
N TRP A 7 1.58 -24.88 -31.58
CA TRP A 7 1.78 -25.42 -30.23
C TRP A 7 2.75 -26.61 -30.16
N GLN A 8 2.93 -27.37 -31.24
CA GLN A 8 3.88 -28.49 -31.27
C GLN A 8 5.35 -28.07 -31.40
N ASN A 9 5.63 -26.80 -31.69
CA ASN A 9 7.00 -26.32 -31.77
C ASN A 9 7.59 -26.13 -30.35
N PRO A 10 8.61 -26.92 -29.95
CA PRO A 10 9.14 -26.87 -28.59
C PRO A 10 9.75 -25.51 -28.23
N TRP A 11 10.22 -24.75 -29.22
CA TRP A 11 10.75 -23.40 -29.04
C TRP A 11 9.65 -22.38 -28.70
N ASP A 12 8.47 -22.53 -29.28
CA ASP A 12 7.32 -21.65 -29.02
C ASP A 12 6.75 -21.93 -27.62
N GLN A 13 6.60 -23.22 -27.29
CA GLN A 13 6.15 -23.64 -25.96
C GLN A 13 7.15 -23.21 -24.87
N GLY A 14 8.45 -23.31 -25.14
CA GLY A 14 9.49 -22.83 -24.25
C GLY A 14 9.43 -21.31 -24.04
N GLY A 15 9.31 -20.53 -25.12
CA GLY A 15 9.16 -19.08 -25.05
C GLY A 15 7.91 -18.65 -24.28
N LEU A 16 6.77 -19.28 -24.57
CA LEU A 16 5.50 -19.00 -23.91
C LEU A 16 5.55 -19.33 -22.41
N ALA A 17 6.22 -20.42 -22.02
CA ALA A 17 6.42 -20.77 -20.62
C ALA A 17 7.24 -19.69 -19.87
N VAL A 18 8.31 -19.18 -20.48
CA VAL A 18 9.16 -18.14 -19.87
C VAL A 18 8.41 -16.82 -19.73
N ILE A 19 7.69 -16.40 -20.78
CA ILE A 19 6.89 -15.18 -20.76
C ILE A 19 5.78 -15.28 -19.72
N SER A 20 5.07 -16.41 -19.68
CA SER A 20 4.02 -16.66 -18.69
C SER A 20 4.57 -16.62 -17.27
N LEU A 21 5.70 -17.28 -17.01
CA LEU A 21 6.35 -17.28 -15.70
C LEU A 21 6.75 -15.87 -15.27
N PHE A 22 7.31 -15.07 -16.19
CA PHE A 22 7.70 -13.69 -15.90
C PHE A 22 6.49 -12.81 -15.53
N ILE A 23 5.39 -12.95 -16.27
CA ILE A 23 4.14 -12.23 -15.99
C ILE A 23 3.59 -12.64 -14.62
N THR A 24 3.49 -13.94 -14.35
CA THR A 24 3.00 -14.46 -13.07
C THR A 24 3.85 -13.99 -11.90
N MET A 25 5.18 -14.01 -12.05
CA MET A 25 6.11 -13.55 -11.03
C MET A 25 5.95 -12.05 -10.78
N THR A 26 5.84 -11.24 -11.83
CA THR A 26 5.63 -9.80 -11.73
C THR A 26 4.29 -9.48 -11.05
N LEU A 27 3.21 -10.15 -11.44
CA LEU A 27 1.89 -10.00 -10.81
C LEU A 27 1.93 -10.36 -9.33
N PHE A 28 2.62 -11.45 -8.97
CA PHE A 28 2.79 -11.86 -7.58
C PHE A 28 3.52 -10.79 -6.78
N LEU A 29 4.60 -10.22 -7.33
CA LEU A 29 5.35 -9.14 -6.70
C LEU A 29 4.51 -7.87 -6.53
N ILE A 30 3.63 -7.53 -7.48
CA ILE A 30 2.73 -6.38 -7.36
C ILE A 30 1.73 -6.60 -6.21
N VAL A 31 1.10 -7.77 -6.16
CA VAL A 31 0.17 -8.11 -5.06
C VAL A 31 0.90 -8.07 -3.72
N PHE A 32 2.11 -8.62 -3.67
CA PHE A 32 2.96 -8.56 -2.49
C PHE A 32 3.27 -7.11 -2.11
N ALA A 33 3.68 -6.26 -3.05
CA ALA A 33 3.95 -4.85 -2.78
C ALA A 33 2.70 -4.09 -2.29
N ILE A 34 1.51 -4.43 -2.78
CA ILE A 34 0.25 -3.85 -2.28
C ILE A 34 -0.01 -4.31 -0.85
N VAL A 35 0.10 -5.62 -0.58
CA VAL A 35 -0.10 -6.17 0.76
C VAL A 35 0.90 -5.56 1.72
N PHE A 36 2.20 -5.55 1.44
CA PHE A 36 3.23 -5.04 2.34
C PHE A 36 3.36 -3.50 2.36
N GLY A 37 2.99 -2.82 1.28
CA GLY A 37 3.00 -1.36 1.19
C GLY A 37 1.76 -0.72 1.82
N LEU A 38 0.62 -1.40 1.81
CA LEU A 38 -0.59 -0.97 2.49
C LEU A 38 -0.69 -1.50 3.92
N LEU A 39 -0.09 -2.65 4.22
CA LEU A 39 0.03 -3.10 5.60
C LEU A 39 0.99 -2.15 6.31
N PRO A 40 0.52 -1.36 7.29
CA PRO A 40 1.45 -0.68 8.17
C PRO A 40 2.38 -1.73 8.77
N PRO A 41 3.67 -1.41 9.02
CA PRO A 41 4.61 -2.39 9.55
C PRO A 41 3.98 -3.02 10.79
N LEU A 42 3.80 -4.34 10.77
CA LEU A 42 3.15 -5.16 11.82
C LEU A 42 3.84 -5.08 13.21
N GLY A 43 4.80 -4.17 13.37
CA GLY A 43 5.54 -3.90 14.60
C GLY A 43 5.83 -2.42 14.85
N LYS A 44 5.07 -1.46 14.30
CA LYS A 44 5.07 -0.07 14.82
C LYS A 44 3.97 0.14 15.85
N VAL A 45 3.92 -0.76 16.83
CA VAL A 45 3.47 -0.42 18.18
C VAL A 45 4.71 0.03 18.96
N SER A 46 5.26 1.16 18.56
CA SER A 46 5.72 2.13 19.53
C SER A 46 4.94 3.38 19.19
N GLN A 47 3.89 3.57 19.97
CA GLN A 47 3.27 4.83 20.28
C GLN A 47 4.14 6.00 19.79
N CYS A 48 3.76 6.66 18.69
CA CYS A 48 3.63 8.10 18.84
C CYS A 48 2.45 8.24 19.77
N GLU A 49 2.77 8.15 21.07
CA GLU A 49 2.04 8.84 22.10
C GLU A 49 1.55 10.14 21.48
N VAL A 50 0.22 10.25 21.46
CA VAL A 50 -0.52 11.49 21.50
C VAL A 50 0.43 12.67 21.33
N MET A 51 0.60 13.15 20.09
CA MET A 51 0.87 14.56 19.96
C MET A 51 -0.35 15.20 20.60
N GLU A 52 -0.14 15.57 21.85
CA GLU A 52 -0.97 16.30 22.79
C GLU A 52 -1.28 17.69 22.25
N SER A 53 -1.76 17.75 21.01
CA SER A 53 -2.39 18.95 20.50
C SER A 53 -3.69 18.53 19.84
N THR A 54 -4.52 17.85 20.62
CA THR A 54 -5.94 18.23 20.64
C THR A 54 -6.03 19.64 21.23
N THR A 55 -5.57 20.62 20.47
CA THR A 55 -6.01 22.01 20.63
C THR A 55 -6.62 22.40 19.29
N PRO A 56 -7.88 22.02 19.02
CA PRO A 56 -8.66 22.81 18.10
C PRO A 56 -8.84 24.18 18.78
N GLU A 57 -8.24 25.20 18.18
CA GLU A 57 -8.82 26.54 18.08
C GLU A 57 -9.62 27.02 19.33
N ARG A 58 -8.95 27.60 20.32
CA ARG A 58 -9.59 28.68 21.10
C ARG A 58 -9.24 30.01 20.45
N THR A 59 -9.89 30.26 19.32
CA THR A 59 -10.29 31.62 18.97
C THR A 59 -11.19 32.15 20.10
N ASN A 60 -10.72 33.20 20.75
CA ASN A 60 -11.50 34.37 21.15
C ASN A 60 -13.01 34.15 21.35
N ALA A 61 -13.43 33.79 22.56
CA ALA A 61 -14.71 34.21 23.16
C ALA A 61 -14.88 33.54 24.53
N CYS A 62 -14.77 34.33 25.60
CA CYS A 62 -15.82 34.44 26.61
C CYS A 62 -15.33 35.34 27.76
N HIS A 63 -15.81 36.58 27.69
CA HIS A 63 -16.40 37.32 28.81
C HIS A 63 -15.54 37.66 30.03
N GLY A 64 -15.40 38.97 30.24
CA GLY A 64 -14.62 39.56 31.31
C GLY A 64 -15.10 39.29 32.73
N HIS A 65 -14.19 39.62 33.65
CA HIS A 65 -14.43 40.12 34.99
C HIS A 65 -13.14 40.89 35.33
N SER A 66 -13.13 42.23 35.29
CA SER A 66 -13.49 43.11 36.41
C SER A 66 -12.57 42.95 37.61
N SER A 67 -11.85 44.04 37.94
CA SER A 67 -11.21 44.33 39.24
C SER A 67 -10.11 43.35 39.68
N GLU A 68 -9.03 43.70 40.39
CA GLU A 68 -8.79 44.78 41.34
C GLU A 68 -7.26 44.77 41.65
N ASN A 69 -6.73 45.95 41.96
CA ASN A 69 -5.45 46.28 42.61
C ASN A 69 -4.15 46.28 41.79
#